data_AF-A0A0F9WV80-F1
#
_entry.id   AF-A0A0F9WV80-F1
#
_cell.length_a   1.000
_cell.length_b   1.000
_cell.length_c   1.000
_cell.angle_alpha   90.00
_cell.angle_beta   90.00
_cell.angle_gamma   90.00
#
_symmetry.space_group_name_H-M   'P 1'
#
loop_
_entity.id
_entity.type
_entity.pdbx_description
1 polymer ?
#
loop_
_entity_poly.entity_id
_entity_poly.type
_entity_poly.pdbx_seq_one_letter_code
_entity_poly.pdbx_strand_id
1 'polypeptide(L)'
;MEIKHKIKVPRDFRKNDISFIDEFPLALEGRIDTEIYKNCINEINSIFKPKYYLWNIIKMLSIVLYLVEENKTYDEELEHVLIKINNRLQINRMSFGHPKYTNYTEIILYIYN
;
A
#
# COMPACT_ATOMS: atom_id res chain seq x y z
N MET A 1 12.66 -11.57 14.82
CA MET A 1 11.97 -10.32 15.20
C MET A 1 10.51 -10.65 15.46
N GLU A 2 9.98 -10.30 16.62
CA GLU A 2 8.56 -10.53 16.95
C GLU A 2 7.75 -9.27 16.66
N ILE A 3 6.54 -9.44 16.10
CA ILE A 3 5.62 -8.33 15.84
C ILE A 3 5.05 -7.87 17.18
N LYS A 4 5.38 -6.65 17.57
CA LYS A 4 4.84 -6.02 18.77
C LYS A 4 3.44 -5.50 18.50
N HIS A 5 3.28 -4.66 17.46
CA HIS A 5 2.02 -3.97 17.14
C HIS A 5 1.75 -3.99 15.63
N LYS A 6 0.48 -3.86 15.26
CA LYS A 6 0.00 -3.73 13.87
C LYS A 6 -0.86 -2.49 13.77
N ILE A 7 -0.53 -1.60 12.84
CA ILE A 7 -1.34 -0.43 12.52
C ILE A 7 -1.96 -0.66 11.15
N LYS A 8 -3.30 -0.61 11.10
CA LYS A 8 -4.06 -0.71 9.85
C LYS A 8 -4.19 0.68 9.26
N VAL A 9 -3.76 0.84 8.02
CA VAL A 9 -3.92 2.06 7.24
C VAL A 9 -4.99 1.77 6.18
N PRO A 10 -6.23 2.25 6.39
CA PRO A 10 -7.35 1.89 5.53
C PRO A 10 -7.25 2.56 4.15
N ARG A 11 -7.92 1.96 3.16
CA ARG A 11 -8.17 2.57 1.86
C ARG A 11 -9.05 3.81 2.02
N ASP A 12 -8.73 4.87 1.28
CA ASP A 12 -9.55 6.06 1.13
C ASP A 12 -10.67 5.80 0.11
N PHE A 13 -11.86 5.46 0.60
CA PHE A 13 -13.04 5.20 -0.23
C PHE A 13 -13.60 6.46 -0.91
N ARG A 14 -13.11 7.67 -0.58
CA ARG A 14 -13.49 8.91 -1.28
C ARG A 14 -12.82 9.01 -2.66
N LYS A 15 -11.80 8.19 -2.91
CA LYS A 15 -11.09 8.12 -4.19
C LYS A 15 -11.51 6.85 -4.95
N ASN A 16 -11.75 7.00 -6.24
CA ASN A 16 -12.10 5.87 -7.11
C ASN A 16 -10.92 4.89 -7.29
N ASP A 17 -9.69 5.40 -7.22
CA ASP A 17 -8.47 4.61 -7.33
C ASP A 17 -8.11 3.92 -6.00
N ILE A 18 -7.16 2.98 -6.03
CA ILE A 18 -6.56 2.47 -4.80
C ILE A 18 -5.67 3.55 -4.21
N SER A 19 -5.99 4.02 -3.02
CA SER A 19 -5.20 4.98 -2.25
C SER A 19 -5.44 4.71 -0.77
N PHE A 20 -4.41 4.75 0.04
CA PHE A 20 -4.49 4.63 1.49
C PHE A 20 -4.48 6.00 2.16
N ILE A 21 -5.14 6.11 3.31
CA ILE A 21 -5.21 7.34 4.12
C ILE A 21 -3.82 7.62 4.71
N ASP A 22 -3.33 8.85 4.58
CA ASP A 22 -2.01 9.29 5.06
C ASP A 22 -2.06 10.04 6.40
N GLU A 23 -3.20 9.96 7.10
CA GLU A 23 -3.34 10.46 8.47
C GLU A 23 -2.33 9.77 9.39
N PHE A 24 -1.60 10.57 10.18
CA PHE A 24 -0.52 10.10 11.02
C PHE A 24 -1.09 9.37 12.26
N PRO A 25 -0.77 8.09 12.46
CA PRO A 25 -1.25 7.36 13.63
C PRO A 25 -0.57 7.83 14.91
N LEU A 26 -1.33 8.15 15.95
CA LEU A 26 -0.79 8.52 17.29
C LEU A 26 0.17 7.46 17.86
N ALA A 27 -0.04 6.18 17.55
CA ALA A 27 0.84 5.09 17.98
C ALA A 27 2.27 5.16 17.39
N LEU A 28 2.51 6.03 16.41
CA LEU A 28 3.83 6.29 15.82
C LEU A 28 4.53 7.52 16.42
N GLU A 29 3.87 8.27 17.29
CA GLU A 29 4.44 9.44 17.94
C GLU A 29 5.73 9.07 18.71
N GLY A 30 6.80 9.84 18.48
CA GLY A 30 8.12 9.58 19.05
C GLY A 30 8.88 8.38 18.44
N ARG A 31 8.30 7.65 17.48
CA ARG A 31 8.98 6.54 16.78
C ARG A 31 9.51 6.92 15.40
N ILE A 32 8.76 7.76 14.69
CA ILE A 32 9.09 8.23 13.34
C ILE A 32 8.50 9.62 13.13
N ASP A 33 9.15 10.40 12.26
CA ASP A 33 8.63 11.68 11.84
C ASP A 33 7.33 11.52 11.03
N THR A 34 6.39 12.44 11.24
CA THR A 34 5.15 12.54 10.48
C THR A 34 5.41 12.68 8.97
N GLU A 35 6.41 13.46 8.58
CA GLU A 35 6.77 13.67 7.18
C GLU A 35 7.29 12.38 6.54
N ILE A 36 8.11 11.61 7.25
CA ILE A 36 8.62 10.32 6.74
C ILE A 36 7.47 9.34 6.54
N TYR A 37 6.52 9.25 7.49
CA TYR A 37 5.34 8.41 7.35
C TYR A 37 4.50 8.81 6.13
N LYS A 38 4.16 10.10 6.01
CA LYS A 38 3.38 10.60 4.87
C LYS A 38 4.07 10.34 3.54
N ASN A 39 5.39 10.52 3.48
CA ASN A 39 6.18 10.21 2.29
C ASN A 39 6.11 8.72 1.92
N CYS A 40 6.17 7.81 2.90
CA CYS A 40 6.01 6.38 2.65
C CYS A 40 4.61 6.07 2.06
N ILE A 41 3.55 6.58 2.67
CA ILE A 41 2.17 6.39 2.17
C ILE A 41 1.99 7.00 0.78
N ASN A 42 2.59 8.16 0.52
CA ASN A 42 2.55 8.80 -0.80
C ASN A 42 3.30 8.01 -1.87
N GLU A 43 4.46 7.44 -1.55
CA GLU A 43 5.20 6.54 -2.46
C GLU A 43 4.36 5.29 -2.78
N ILE A 44 3.71 4.68 -1.78
CA ILE A 44 2.80 3.54 -1.99
C ILE A 44 1.61 3.95 -2.89
N ASN A 45 0.96 5.07 -2.57
CA ASN A 45 -0.16 5.61 -3.34
C ASN A 45 0.25 5.98 -4.78
N SER A 46 1.51 6.34 -5.01
CA SER A 46 1.99 6.74 -6.34
C SER A 46 1.94 5.61 -7.36
N ILE A 47 2.07 4.35 -6.94
CA ILE A 47 1.96 3.18 -7.82
C ILE A 47 0.56 3.07 -8.43
N PHE A 48 -0.46 3.47 -7.67
CA PHE A 48 -1.85 3.38 -8.10
C PHE A 48 -2.32 4.61 -8.89
N LYS A 49 -1.62 5.76 -8.81
CA LYS A 49 -2.03 7.00 -9.49
C LYS A 49 -2.00 6.95 -11.04
N PRO A 50 -0.99 6.38 -11.72
CA PRO A 50 -0.95 6.37 -13.18
C PRO A 50 -1.67 5.17 -13.81
N LYS A 51 -1.99 4.10 -13.05
CA LYS A 51 -2.51 2.86 -13.63
C LYS A 51 -3.98 2.94 -14.07
N TYR A 52 -4.84 3.78 -13.50
CA TYR A 52 -6.29 3.70 -13.74
C TYR A 52 -6.84 4.44 -14.97
N TYR A 53 -6.06 5.30 -15.64
CA TYR A 53 -6.53 5.90 -16.91
C TYR A 53 -6.42 4.93 -18.08
N LEU A 54 -5.28 4.26 -18.24
CA LEU A 54 -5.08 3.27 -19.31
C LEU A 54 -5.77 1.93 -18.99
N TRP A 55 -5.77 1.49 -17.72
CA TRP A 55 -6.47 0.26 -17.32
C TRP A 55 -7.99 0.38 -17.36
N ASN A 56 -8.60 1.57 -17.25
CA ASN A 56 -10.04 1.70 -17.50
C ASN A 56 -10.38 1.55 -19.00
N ILE A 57 -9.51 2.04 -19.88
CA ILE A 57 -9.63 1.85 -21.34
C ILE A 57 -9.40 0.38 -21.70
N ILE A 58 -8.37 -0.24 -21.13
CA ILE A 58 -8.10 -1.68 -21.29
C ILE A 58 -9.22 -2.49 -20.64
N LYS A 59 -9.71 -2.19 -19.43
CA LYS A 59 -10.87 -2.87 -18.80
C LYS A 59 -12.12 -2.77 -19.66
N MET A 60 -12.41 -1.62 -20.28
CA MET A 60 -13.54 -1.51 -21.21
C MET A 60 -13.39 -2.46 -22.41
N LEU A 61 -12.17 -2.59 -22.95
CA LEU A 61 -11.88 -3.53 -24.04
C LEU A 61 -11.77 -4.99 -23.55
N SER A 62 -11.39 -5.19 -22.29
CA SER A 62 -11.11 -6.49 -21.67
C SER A 62 -12.31 -7.07 -20.95
N ILE A 63 -13.40 -6.34 -20.66
CA ILE A 63 -14.65 -6.94 -20.15
C ILE A 63 -15.13 -8.09 -21.06
N VAL A 64 -14.80 -8.02 -22.36
CA VAL A 64 -15.03 -9.09 -23.34
C VAL A 64 -14.08 -10.30 -23.14
N LEU A 65 -12.87 -10.10 -22.61
CA LEU A 65 -11.87 -11.15 -22.32
C LEU A 65 -11.87 -11.62 -20.84
N TYR A 66 -12.37 -10.81 -19.90
CA TYR A 66 -12.23 -10.93 -18.44
C TYR A 66 -13.20 -11.93 -17.81
N LEU A 67 -14.17 -12.46 -18.56
CA LEU A 67 -14.97 -13.61 -18.09
C LEU A 67 -14.16 -14.92 -18.05
N VAL A 68 -12.90 -14.94 -18.52
CA VAL A 68 -12.14 -16.18 -18.76
C VAL A 68 -10.95 -16.41 -17.80
N GLU A 69 -10.41 -15.41 -17.09
CA GLU A 69 -9.21 -15.66 -16.25
C GLU A 69 -9.21 -14.96 -14.87
N GLU A 70 -9.12 -15.76 -13.81
CA GLU A 70 -8.76 -15.35 -12.44
C GLU A 70 -7.29 -14.88 -12.39
N ASN A 71 -6.96 -13.74 -13.00
CA ASN A 71 -5.61 -13.21 -12.93
C ASN A 71 -5.33 -12.54 -11.58
N LYS A 72 -4.68 -13.29 -10.68
CA LYS A 72 -4.06 -12.81 -9.43
C LYS A 72 -2.96 -11.80 -9.75
N THR A 73 -3.30 -10.53 -9.95
CA THR A 73 -2.34 -9.46 -10.23
C THR A 73 -1.37 -9.30 -9.05
N TYR A 74 -0.16 -9.84 -9.19
CA TYR A 74 0.99 -9.50 -8.37
C TYR A 74 1.57 -8.20 -8.92
N ASP A 75 1.61 -7.14 -8.10
CA ASP A 75 2.11 -5.84 -8.55
C ASP A 75 3.61 -5.74 -8.17
N GLU A 76 4.47 -6.15 -9.12
CA GLU A 76 5.93 -6.11 -8.94
C GLU A 76 6.44 -4.71 -8.57
N GLU A 77 5.83 -3.66 -9.14
CA GLU A 77 6.21 -2.28 -8.83
C GLU A 77 5.89 -1.93 -7.37
N LEU A 78 4.76 -2.39 -6.85
CA LEU A 78 4.41 -2.24 -5.45
C LEU A 78 5.39 -2.99 -4.54
N GLU A 79 5.77 -4.21 -4.88
CA GLU A 79 6.76 -4.98 -4.11
C GLU A 79 8.10 -4.22 -4.06
N HIS A 80 8.59 -3.70 -5.18
CA HIS A 80 9.81 -2.91 -5.21
C HIS A 80 9.75 -1.66 -4.33
N VAL A 81 8.62 -0.93 -4.35
CA VAL A 81 8.41 0.23 -3.47
C VAL A 81 8.37 -0.19 -2.01
N LEU A 82 7.68 -1.29 -1.67
CA LEU A 82 7.62 -1.81 -0.32
C LEU A 82 8.99 -2.24 0.20
N ILE A 83 9.81 -2.91 -0.61
CA ILE A 83 11.20 -3.27 -0.24
C ILE A 83 12.00 -1.99 0.06
N LYS A 84 11.94 -0.99 -0.80
CA LYS A 84 12.66 0.29 -0.61
C LYS A 84 12.19 1.02 0.66
N ILE A 85 10.88 1.09 0.90
CA ILE A 85 10.31 1.68 2.12
C ILE A 85 10.74 0.89 3.35
N ASN A 86 10.63 -0.44 3.32
CA ASN A 86 10.94 -1.31 4.45
C ASN A 86 12.42 -1.25 4.81
N ASN A 87 13.33 -1.17 3.84
CA ASN A 87 14.76 -0.97 4.10
C ASN A 87 15.02 0.36 4.83
N ARG A 88 14.27 1.43 4.53
CA ARG A 88 14.37 2.71 5.28
C ARG A 88 13.79 2.59 6.69
N LEU A 89 12.66 1.91 6.84
CA LEU A 89 11.94 1.76 8.11
C LEU A 89 12.55 0.72 9.06
N GLN A 90 13.46 -0.12 8.59
CA GLN A 90 14.16 -1.12 9.42
C GLN A 90 14.86 -0.48 10.62
N ILE A 91 15.43 0.72 10.46
CA ILE A 91 16.10 1.47 11.54
C ILE A 91 15.13 1.74 12.70
N ASN A 92 13.85 1.96 12.39
CA ASN A 92 12.79 2.20 13.37
C ASN A 92 12.07 0.91 13.78
N ARG A 93 12.57 -0.27 13.39
CA ARG A 93 11.93 -1.57 13.62
C ARG A 93 10.51 -1.63 13.07
N MET A 94 10.32 -1.17 11.83
CA MET A 94 9.01 -1.14 11.17
C MET A 94 9.05 -1.68 9.74
N SER A 95 7.91 -2.18 9.26
CA SER A 95 7.74 -2.57 7.85
C SER A 95 6.26 -2.51 7.43
N PHE A 96 6.00 -2.14 6.19
CA PHE A 96 4.70 -2.31 5.56
C PHE A 96 4.58 -3.71 4.95
N GLY A 97 3.45 -4.37 5.20
CA GLY A 97 3.06 -5.60 4.53
C GLY A 97 2.42 -5.34 3.18
N HIS A 98 2.58 -6.29 2.26
CA HIS A 98 1.89 -6.22 0.98
C HIS A 98 0.37 -6.36 1.19
N PRO A 99 -0.47 -5.42 0.69
CA PRO A 99 -1.93 -5.42 0.90
C PRO A 99 -2.68 -6.46 0.03
N LYS A 100 -1.99 -7.42 -0.60
CA LYS A 100 -2.61 -8.42 -1.49
C LYS A 100 -3.60 -9.29 -0.71
N TYR A 101 -3.22 -9.68 0.49
CA TYR A 101 -4.04 -10.55 1.37
C TYR A 101 -5.30 -9.87 1.90
N THR A 102 -5.35 -8.54 1.88
CA THR A 102 -6.50 -7.74 2.32
C THR A 102 -7.32 -7.25 1.13
N ASN A 103 -7.04 -7.73 -0.09
CA ASN A 103 -7.65 -7.24 -1.33
C ASN A 103 -7.59 -5.70 -1.44
N TYR A 104 -6.47 -5.10 -1.01
CA TYR A 104 -6.25 -3.66 -1.04
C TYR A 104 -7.27 -2.82 -0.24
N THR A 105 -7.95 -3.42 0.74
CA THR A 105 -8.85 -2.70 1.67
C THR A 105 -8.09 -1.93 2.73
N GLU A 106 -6.91 -2.43 3.11
CA GLU A 106 -6.00 -1.81 4.07
C GLU A 106 -4.56 -2.23 3.76
N ILE A 107 -3.60 -1.39 4.13
CA ILE A 107 -2.19 -1.77 4.24
C ILE A 107 -1.81 -1.82 5.72
N ILE A 108 -1.02 -2.82 6.10
CA ILE A 108 -0.64 -3.04 7.50
C ILE A 108 0.79 -2.58 7.70
N LEU A 109 1.01 -1.68 8.65
CA LEU A 109 2.32 -1.33 9.17
C LEU A 109 2.60 -2.20 10.41
N TYR A 110 3.64 -3.01 10.33
CA TYR A 110 4.15 -3.83 11.42
C TYR A 110 5.21 -3.06 12.21
N ILE A 111 5.12 -3.14 13.53
CA ILE A 111 6.12 -2.62 14.46
C ILE A 111 6.72 -3.81 15.21
N TYR A 112 8.02 -3.94 15.19
CA TYR A 112 8.75 -5.03 15.84
C TYR A 112 9.32 -4.61 17.19
N ASN A 113 9.54 -5.60 18.05
CA ASN A 113 10.27 -5.42 19.31
C ASN A 113 11.73 -5.05 19.08
#